data_AF-A0A2M8L4E1-F1
#
_entry.id   AF-A0A2M8L4E1-F1
#
_cell.length_a   1.000
_cell.length_b   1.000
_cell.length_c   1.000
_cell.angle_alpha   90.00
_cell.angle_beta   90.00
_cell.angle_gamma   90.00
#
_symmetry.space_group_name_H-M   'P 1'
#
loop_
_entity.id
_entity.type
_entity.pdbx_description
1 polymer ?
#
loop_
_entity_poly.entity_id
_entity_poly.type
_entity_poly.pdbx_seq_one_letter_code
_entity_poly.pdbx_strand_id
1 'polypeptide(L)'
;MVGLAITLGIYSYLILALGLLGWLYKLPVILTLIPFLTAGFFWIRRNWHFDYLNWVNLGFWGLWGLLGIQVLINFLGAISPELSFDALWYHLTPPKLYVQNHQIFHIPGWLLSISTLPRLTEMFYTVALLFSNEFLAKLIHFGFGILAAAALFNLLRRYLSFRFSILGVVTFYTMLMVGWQSTTAYVDLTRTFFEILALDLFLKWIETKKENFLWEAGILTGLAISTKILAFGTLFTFLILILILKKRKALGQILKFAGIAVLVVSPWLTLSFINTGNPLFPLFGGVREPSISIEGPSFSWISENIGKLPLLLWNATIHPDDIISPVYLIFLPLVLIFIWKQKLPIKITGLYCLLGAFFAPAASNRYLLPYLPGLTLVTFSVADFFLKQKKILEKLFLGVIIFSALLNTGSRGLTTRKFLPYLLGKETKAEFLAKHLNFSFGDFYDVDGWFEENIKKEDLVLIYGIHNLYYVDFPYVHESWASPGTYFTHILVGGGENLPEKFGKKLLIYQNPKTQVKLYVFGEKYK
;
A
#
# COMPACT_ATOMS: atom_id res chain seq x y z
N MET A 1 -0.20 -12.77 15.95
CA MET A 1 -0.05 -11.91 14.75
C MET A 1 1.30 -11.21 14.72
N VAL A 2 1.81 -10.67 15.84
CA VAL A 2 3.14 -10.02 15.89
C VAL A 2 4.27 -10.92 15.36
N GLY A 3 4.36 -12.17 15.81
CA GLY A 3 5.37 -13.11 15.29
C GLY A 3 5.29 -13.34 13.78
N LEU A 4 4.07 -13.46 13.22
CA LEU A 4 3.85 -13.56 11.77
C LEU A 4 4.32 -12.28 11.05
N ALA A 5 4.00 -11.10 11.59
CA ALA A 5 4.40 -9.82 11.02
C ALA A 5 5.93 -9.65 10.98
N ILE A 6 6.62 -10.00 12.06
CA ILE A 6 8.10 -9.99 12.10
C ILE A 6 8.68 -11.00 11.10
N THR A 7 8.09 -12.20 11.01
CA THR A 7 8.54 -13.24 10.07
C THR A 7 8.36 -12.79 8.61
N LEU A 8 7.25 -12.13 8.28
CA LEU A 8 7.03 -11.48 6.98
C LEU A 8 8.11 -10.43 6.68
N GLY A 9 8.41 -9.56 7.66
CA GLY A 9 9.47 -8.57 7.54
C GLY A 9 10.83 -9.20 7.27
N ILE A 10 11.23 -10.22 8.04
CA ILE A 10 12.47 -10.97 7.85
C ILE A 10 12.54 -11.56 6.44
N TYR A 11 11.45 -12.20 5.97
CA TYR A 11 11.42 -12.78 4.63
C TYR A 11 11.62 -11.73 3.53
N SER A 12 11.00 -10.56 3.64
CA SER A 12 11.26 -9.45 2.71
C SER A 12 12.73 -9.02 2.70
N TYR A 13 13.37 -8.90 3.87
CA TYR A 13 14.80 -8.59 3.95
C TYR A 13 15.71 -9.70 3.40
N LEU A 14 15.31 -10.97 3.50
CA LEU A 14 16.03 -12.08 2.88
C LEU A 14 15.97 -11.99 1.35
N ILE A 15 14.81 -11.66 0.78
CA ILE A 15 14.67 -11.43 -0.67
C ILE A 15 15.50 -10.23 -1.11
N LEU A 16 15.51 -9.15 -0.34
CA LEU A 16 16.41 -8.02 -0.59
C LEU A 16 17.87 -8.47 -0.63
N ALA A 17 18.33 -9.22 0.38
CA ALA A 17 19.70 -9.71 0.44
C ALA A 17 20.06 -10.62 -0.75
N LEU A 18 19.19 -11.57 -1.10
CA LEU A 18 19.38 -12.40 -2.30
C LEU A 18 19.45 -11.56 -3.57
N GLY A 19 18.61 -10.53 -3.67
CA GLY A 19 18.60 -9.65 -4.82
C GLY A 19 19.84 -8.78 -4.95
N LEU A 20 20.37 -8.26 -3.85
CA LEU A 20 21.63 -7.52 -3.86
C LEU A 20 22.82 -8.41 -4.26
N LEU A 21 22.76 -9.71 -3.96
CA LEU A 21 23.77 -10.70 -4.37
C LEU A 21 23.61 -11.20 -5.81
N GLY A 22 22.58 -10.75 -6.54
CA GLY A 22 22.30 -11.23 -7.90
C GLY A 22 21.75 -12.66 -7.95
N TRP A 23 21.07 -13.12 -6.89
CA TRP A 23 20.55 -14.48 -6.75
C TRP A 23 19.01 -14.55 -6.84
N LEU A 24 18.35 -13.65 -7.59
CA LEU A 24 16.90 -13.74 -7.85
C LEU A 24 16.58 -14.78 -8.93
N TYR A 25 16.95 -16.03 -8.65
CA TYR A 25 16.54 -17.21 -9.39
C TYR A 25 15.49 -17.98 -8.60
N LYS A 26 14.69 -18.80 -9.30
CA LYS A 26 13.63 -19.60 -8.68
C LYS A 26 14.15 -20.48 -7.53
N LEU A 27 15.29 -21.14 -7.71
CA LEU A 27 15.81 -22.09 -6.71
C LEU A 27 16.22 -21.42 -5.38
N PRO A 28 17.11 -20.39 -5.33
CA PRO A 28 17.41 -19.66 -4.10
C PRO A 28 16.16 -19.13 -3.39
N VAL A 29 15.21 -18.59 -4.14
CA VAL A 29 13.95 -18.08 -3.57
C VAL A 29 13.11 -19.21 -2.98
N ILE A 30 12.95 -20.35 -3.67
CA ILE A 30 12.25 -21.54 -3.13
C ILE A 30 12.90 -22.02 -1.82
N LEU A 31 14.24 -22.08 -1.77
CA LEU A 31 14.98 -22.52 -0.59
C LEU A 31 14.74 -21.62 0.63
N THR A 32 14.48 -20.32 0.43
CA THR A 32 14.07 -19.41 1.52
C THR A 32 12.57 -19.44 1.81
N LEU A 33 11.74 -19.69 0.79
CA LEU A 33 10.28 -19.73 0.90
C LEU A 33 9.80 -20.95 1.71
N ILE A 34 10.43 -22.12 1.58
CA ILE A 34 10.01 -23.34 2.30
C ILE A 34 10.16 -23.17 3.83
N PRO A 35 11.32 -22.76 4.38
CA PRO A 35 11.45 -22.44 5.81
C PRO A 35 10.46 -21.36 6.27
N PHE A 36 10.22 -20.34 5.43
CA PHE A 36 9.26 -19.28 5.74
C PHE A 36 7.82 -19.80 5.85
N LEU A 37 7.35 -20.56 4.87
CA LEU A 37 6.00 -21.13 4.86
C LEU A 37 5.82 -22.17 5.97
N THR A 38 6.84 -22.99 6.26
CA THR A 38 6.79 -23.96 7.36
C THR A 38 6.73 -23.25 8.72
N ALA A 39 7.55 -22.22 8.95
CA ALA A 39 7.48 -21.39 10.15
C ALA A 39 6.10 -20.74 10.29
N GLY A 40 5.54 -20.20 9.20
CA GLY A 40 4.19 -19.66 9.15
C GLY A 40 3.12 -20.71 9.49
N PHE A 41 3.21 -21.91 8.92
CA PHE A 41 2.28 -23.01 9.18
C PHE A 41 2.32 -23.46 10.65
N PHE A 42 3.51 -23.69 11.21
CA PHE A 42 3.64 -24.08 12.62
C PHE A 42 3.19 -22.95 13.55
N TRP A 43 3.43 -21.69 13.19
CA TRP A 43 2.93 -20.54 13.93
C TRP A 43 1.40 -20.49 13.93
N ILE A 44 0.77 -20.64 12.77
CA ILE A 44 -0.69 -20.72 12.65
C ILE A 44 -1.19 -21.88 13.49
N ARG A 45 -0.71 -23.10 13.24
CA ARG A 45 -1.13 -24.32 13.96
C ARG A 45 -1.03 -24.19 15.48
N ARG A 46 0.06 -23.61 15.99
CA ARG A 46 0.28 -23.45 17.45
C ARG A 46 -0.67 -22.44 18.08
N ASN A 47 -0.98 -21.36 17.37
CA ASN A 47 -1.75 -20.23 17.91
C ASN A 47 -3.21 -20.22 17.41
N TRP A 48 -3.60 -21.20 16.60
CA TRP A 48 -4.97 -21.37 16.11
C TRP A 48 -5.84 -21.91 17.24
N HIS A 49 -6.38 -20.99 18.03
CA HIS A 49 -7.41 -21.30 19.01
C HIS A 49 -8.74 -20.79 18.46
N PHE A 50 -9.59 -21.72 18.03
CA PHE A 50 -10.91 -21.41 17.50
C PHE A 50 -11.93 -21.50 18.64
N ASP A 51 -12.26 -20.37 19.26
CA ASP A 51 -13.35 -20.29 20.23
C ASP A 51 -14.69 -20.38 19.49
N TYR A 52 -15.12 -21.60 19.18
CA TYR A 52 -16.33 -21.92 18.43
C TYR A 52 -17.60 -21.29 19.06
N LEU A 53 -17.62 -21.15 20.39
CA LEU A 53 -18.78 -20.75 21.18
C LEU A 53 -19.31 -19.33 20.91
N ASN A 54 -18.51 -18.41 20.36
CA ASN A 54 -18.96 -17.04 20.06
C ASN A 54 -19.34 -16.81 18.59
N TRP A 55 -18.92 -17.70 17.67
CA TRP A 55 -19.14 -17.55 16.22
C TRP A 55 -20.49 -18.09 15.75
N VAL A 56 -21.08 -19.04 16.49
CA VAL A 56 -22.33 -19.72 16.12
C VAL A 56 -23.58 -18.93 16.56
N ASN A 57 -23.41 -17.77 17.20
CA ASN A 57 -24.54 -16.99 17.66
C ASN A 57 -25.33 -16.45 16.46
N LEU A 58 -26.57 -16.94 16.28
CA LEU A 58 -27.40 -16.76 15.08
C LEU A 58 -27.60 -15.29 14.69
N GLY A 59 -27.46 -14.36 15.64
CA GLY A 59 -27.58 -12.92 15.41
C GLY A 59 -26.44 -12.25 14.62
N PHE A 60 -25.32 -12.94 14.34
CA PHE A 60 -24.16 -12.36 13.64
C PHE A 60 -23.90 -12.91 12.23
N TRP A 61 -24.64 -13.92 11.77
CA TRP A 61 -24.46 -14.48 10.41
C TRP A 61 -24.60 -13.44 9.31
N GLY A 62 -25.47 -12.45 9.49
CA GLY A 62 -25.62 -11.35 8.53
C GLY A 62 -24.33 -10.53 8.37
N LEU A 63 -23.61 -10.25 9.46
CA LEU A 63 -22.34 -9.50 9.41
C LEU A 63 -21.20 -10.35 8.83
N TRP A 64 -21.15 -11.64 9.18
CA TRP A 64 -20.17 -12.57 8.59
C TRP A 64 -20.43 -12.81 7.11
N GLY A 65 -21.70 -12.95 6.70
CA GLY A 65 -22.10 -13.03 5.30
C GLY A 65 -21.72 -11.76 4.53
N LEU A 66 -21.96 -10.58 5.10
CA LEU A 66 -21.56 -9.32 4.49
C LEU A 66 -20.03 -9.20 4.31
N LEU A 67 -19.25 -9.56 5.34
CA LEU A 67 -17.80 -9.63 5.23
C LEU A 67 -17.36 -10.65 4.18
N GLY A 68 -17.98 -11.83 4.16
CA GLY A 68 -17.69 -12.87 3.16
C GLY A 68 -17.96 -12.40 1.73
N ILE A 69 -19.07 -11.69 1.51
CA ILE A 69 -19.40 -11.08 0.20
C ILE A 69 -18.35 -10.01 -0.15
N GLN A 70 -17.99 -9.13 0.77
CA GLN A 70 -16.96 -8.12 0.53
C GLN A 70 -15.60 -8.75 0.21
N VAL A 71 -15.20 -9.78 0.95
CA VAL A 71 -13.98 -10.57 0.71
C VAL A 71 -14.00 -11.18 -0.69
N LEU A 72 -15.12 -11.79 -1.10
CA LEU A 72 -15.28 -12.36 -2.42
C LEU A 72 -15.17 -11.30 -3.52
N ILE A 73 -15.85 -10.15 -3.38
CA ILE A 73 -15.77 -9.05 -4.35
C ILE A 73 -14.34 -8.54 -4.48
N ASN A 74 -13.64 -8.35 -3.37
CA ASN A 74 -12.23 -7.92 -3.37
C ASN A 74 -11.33 -8.98 -4.02
N PHE A 75 -11.57 -10.27 -3.72
CA PHE A 75 -10.83 -11.38 -4.30
C PHE A 75 -10.99 -11.42 -5.84
N LEU A 76 -12.21 -11.28 -6.36
CA LEU A 76 -12.47 -11.22 -7.80
C LEU A 76 -11.69 -10.07 -8.46
N GLY A 77 -11.64 -8.90 -7.83
CA GLY A 77 -10.81 -7.79 -8.32
C GLY A 77 -9.31 -8.08 -8.22
N ALA A 78 -8.85 -8.77 -7.18
CA ALA A 78 -7.45 -9.13 -6.97
C ALA A 78 -6.91 -10.12 -8.03
N ILE A 79 -7.73 -11.07 -8.47
CA ILE A 79 -7.36 -12.04 -9.53
C ILE A 79 -7.52 -11.51 -10.96
N SER A 80 -7.89 -10.24 -11.11
CA SER A 80 -8.05 -9.59 -12.42
C SER A 80 -6.81 -8.77 -12.81
N PRO A 81 -6.64 -8.34 -14.09
CA PRO A 81 -5.45 -7.60 -14.52
C PRO A 81 -5.27 -6.29 -13.73
N GLU A 82 -4.01 -5.87 -13.56
CA GLU A 82 -3.70 -4.61 -12.89
C GLU A 82 -3.93 -3.43 -13.84
N LEU A 83 -4.56 -2.38 -13.32
CA LEU A 83 -4.94 -1.17 -14.06
C LEU A 83 -4.46 0.11 -13.36
N SER A 84 -3.96 -0.01 -12.13
CA SER A 84 -3.77 1.15 -11.28
C SER A 84 -2.43 1.81 -11.57
N PHE A 85 -2.47 3.14 -11.70
CA PHE A 85 -1.34 3.97 -12.09
C PHE A 85 -0.07 3.68 -11.26
N ASP A 86 -0.11 3.85 -9.94
CA ASP A 86 1.07 3.65 -9.08
C ASP A 86 1.59 2.19 -9.15
N ALA A 87 0.68 1.22 -9.38
CA ALA A 87 1.03 -0.18 -9.46
C ALA A 87 1.84 -0.48 -10.72
N LEU A 88 1.36 -0.01 -11.87
CA LEU A 88 2.02 -0.15 -13.17
C LEU A 88 3.26 0.73 -13.31
N TRP A 89 3.32 1.84 -12.56
CA TRP A 89 4.47 2.74 -12.57
C TRP A 89 5.63 2.19 -11.75
N TYR A 90 5.48 2.10 -10.42
CA TYR A 90 6.63 1.86 -9.54
C TYR A 90 6.46 0.73 -8.53
N HIS A 91 5.27 0.15 -8.32
CA HIS A 91 5.17 -1.02 -7.44
C HIS A 91 5.47 -2.34 -8.16
N LEU A 92 5.14 -2.47 -9.46
CA LEU A 92 5.38 -3.70 -10.23
C LEU A 92 6.55 -3.58 -11.22
N THR A 93 6.80 -2.40 -11.80
CA THR A 93 7.88 -2.25 -12.80
C THR A 93 9.27 -2.50 -12.24
N PRO A 94 9.71 -1.92 -11.10
CA PRO A 94 11.02 -2.25 -10.55
C PRO A 94 11.15 -3.73 -10.18
N PRO A 95 10.18 -4.38 -9.48
CA PRO A 95 10.22 -5.84 -9.30
C PRO A 95 10.33 -6.65 -10.60
N LYS A 96 9.63 -6.25 -11.67
CA LYS A 96 9.76 -6.89 -12.98
C LYS A 96 11.19 -6.78 -13.51
N LEU A 97 11.77 -5.59 -13.47
CA LEU A 97 13.16 -5.34 -13.88
C LEU A 97 14.15 -6.13 -13.03
N TYR A 98 13.92 -6.27 -11.72
CA TYR A 98 14.79 -7.06 -10.84
C TYR A 98 14.75 -8.55 -11.17
N VAL A 99 13.56 -9.09 -11.46
CA VAL A 99 13.40 -10.49 -11.87
C VAL A 99 14.08 -10.74 -13.23
N GLN A 100 13.90 -9.84 -14.20
CA GLN A 100 14.51 -9.95 -15.53
C GLN A 100 16.04 -9.91 -15.49
N ASN A 101 16.63 -9.16 -14.56
CA ASN A 101 18.08 -9.04 -14.38
C ASN A 101 18.65 -9.98 -13.31
N HIS A 102 17.80 -10.79 -12.66
CA HIS A 102 18.15 -11.64 -11.52
C HIS A 102 18.81 -10.90 -10.33
N GLN A 103 18.65 -9.58 -10.25
CA GLN A 103 19.35 -8.72 -9.31
C GLN A 103 18.50 -7.51 -8.92
N ILE A 104 18.62 -7.06 -7.67
CA ILE A 104 18.12 -5.75 -7.22
C ILE A 104 19.24 -4.73 -7.43
N PHE A 105 18.97 -3.70 -8.21
CA PHE A 105 19.93 -2.66 -8.57
C PHE A 105 19.26 -1.28 -8.58
N HIS A 106 20.08 -0.25 -8.57
CA HIS A 106 19.60 1.12 -8.67
C HIS A 106 19.17 1.45 -10.10
N ILE A 107 17.92 1.89 -10.28
CA ILE A 107 17.42 2.37 -11.56
C ILE A 107 17.55 3.90 -11.55
N PRO A 108 18.50 4.48 -12.31
CA PRO A 108 18.72 5.92 -12.27
C PRO A 108 17.58 6.67 -12.97
N GLY A 109 17.62 8.00 -12.85
CA GLY A 109 16.75 8.88 -13.61
C GLY A 109 15.40 9.17 -12.98
N TRP A 110 14.69 10.13 -13.57
CA TRP A 110 13.52 10.75 -12.94
C TRP A 110 12.32 9.82 -12.83
N LEU A 111 12.08 8.98 -13.85
CA LEU A 111 10.85 8.20 -13.95
C LEU A 111 10.69 7.22 -12.78
N LEU A 112 11.71 6.43 -12.48
CA LEU A 112 11.67 5.46 -11.40
C LEU A 112 12.50 5.90 -10.19
N SER A 113 12.68 7.21 -9.97
CA SER A 113 13.42 7.76 -8.83
C SER A 113 12.87 7.30 -7.46
N ILE A 114 11.55 7.06 -7.38
CA ILE A 114 10.86 6.47 -6.23
C ILE A 114 11.36 5.02 -5.96
N SER A 115 12.08 4.38 -6.89
CA SER A 115 12.74 3.06 -6.73
C SER A 115 13.73 2.98 -5.57
N THR A 116 14.25 4.13 -5.16
CA THR A 116 15.24 4.29 -4.10
C THR A 116 14.65 4.31 -2.68
N LEU A 117 13.34 4.52 -2.55
CA LEU A 117 12.64 4.48 -1.27
C LEU A 117 12.51 3.02 -0.75
N PRO A 118 12.27 2.84 0.57
CA PRO A 118 12.06 1.51 1.14
C PRO A 118 10.91 0.75 0.47
N ARG A 119 11.14 -0.55 0.21
CA ARG A 119 10.33 -1.39 -0.70
C ARG A 119 10.00 -2.76 -0.14
N LEU A 120 9.69 -2.83 1.14
CA LEU A 120 9.43 -4.10 1.84
C LEU A 120 8.35 -4.92 1.14
N THR A 121 7.22 -4.31 0.75
CA THR A 121 6.12 -5.06 0.14
C THR A 121 6.48 -5.52 -1.27
N GLU A 122 7.20 -4.69 -2.02
CA GLU A 122 7.65 -4.97 -3.37
C GLU A 122 8.65 -6.11 -3.45
N MET A 123 9.34 -6.47 -2.35
CA MET A 123 10.10 -7.73 -2.29
C MET A 123 9.18 -8.95 -2.39
N PHE A 124 7.99 -8.91 -1.81
CA PHE A 124 6.99 -9.96 -2.05
C PHE A 124 6.49 -9.95 -3.49
N TYR A 125 6.38 -8.78 -4.12
CA TYR A 125 6.02 -8.68 -5.54
C TYR A 125 7.11 -9.22 -6.45
N THR A 126 8.37 -9.03 -6.09
CA THR A 126 9.52 -9.64 -6.79
C THR A 126 9.40 -11.15 -6.77
N VAL A 127 9.07 -11.75 -5.61
CA VAL A 127 8.78 -13.19 -5.50
C VAL A 127 7.56 -13.56 -6.36
N ALA A 128 6.48 -12.78 -6.32
CA ALA A 128 5.27 -13.05 -7.09
C ALA A 128 5.51 -13.08 -8.60
N LEU A 129 6.25 -12.11 -9.13
CA LEU A 129 6.60 -12.00 -10.54
C LEU A 129 7.61 -13.06 -10.97
N LEU A 130 8.44 -13.57 -10.06
CA LEU A 130 9.36 -14.67 -10.35
C LEU A 130 8.63 -16.00 -10.60
N PHE A 131 7.48 -16.22 -9.96
CA PHE A 131 6.70 -17.47 -10.10
C PHE A 131 5.44 -17.35 -10.96
N SER A 132 4.89 -16.14 -11.12
CA SER A 132 3.64 -15.90 -11.82
C SER A 132 3.67 -14.52 -12.52
N ASN A 133 2.88 -13.56 -12.03
CA ASN A 133 2.61 -12.27 -12.66
C ASN A 133 1.89 -11.36 -11.64
N GLU A 134 1.29 -10.26 -12.10
CA GLU A 134 0.62 -9.27 -11.26
C GLU A 134 -0.51 -9.85 -10.40
N PHE A 135 -1.16 -10.95 -10.82
CA PHE A 135 -2.25 -11.56 -10.06
C PHE A 135 -1.77 -11.99 -8.66
N LEU A 136 -0.59 -12.61 -8.58
CA LEU A 136 -0.05 -13.06 -7.30
C LEU A 136 0.40 -11.87 -6.42
N ALA A 137 0.92 -10.81 -7.03
CA ALA A 137 1.25 -9.58 -6.30
C ALA A 137 -0.01 -8.93 -5.68
N LYS A 138 -1.09 -8.83 -6.46
CA LYS A 138 -2.39 -8.33 -5.98
C LYS A 138 -2.97 -9.21 -4.88
N LEU A 139 -2.85 -10.53 -4.99
CA LEU A 139 -3.29 -11.47 -3.95
C LEU A 139 -2.51 -11.31 -2.64
N ILE A 140 -1.22 -10.98 -2.70
CA ILE A 140 -0.41 -10.67 -1.52
C ILE A 140 -0.96 -9.42 -0.81
N HIS A 141 -1.23 -8.33 -1.55
CA HIS A 141 -1.79 -7.10 -0.97
C HIS A 141 -3.20 -7.33 -0.40
N PHE A 142 -4.05 -8.05 -1.13
CA PHE A 142 -5.35 -8.51 -0.67
C PHE A 142 -5.23 -9.30 0.65
N GLY A 143 -4.24 -10.20 0.74
CA GLY A 143 -3.93 -10.95 1.96
C GLY A 143 -3.57 -10.04 3.14
N PHE A 144 -2.80 -8.97 2.90
CA PHE A 144 -2.55 -7.94 3.92
C PHE A 144 -3.83 -7.18 4.32
N GLY A 145 -4.80 -7.00 3.43
CA GLY A 145 -6.13 -6.50 3.78
C GLY A 145 -6.88 -7.40 4.78
N ILE A 146 -6.88 -8.71 4.54
CA ILE A 146 -7.45 -9.71 5.47
C ILE A 146 -6.70 -9.69 6.80
N LEU A 147 -5.36 -9.67 6.77
CA LEU A 147 -4.53 -9.61 7.97
C LEU A 147 -4.75 -8.32 8.76
N ALA A 148 -4.93 -7.18 8.10
CA ALA A 148 -5.26 -5.91 8.73
C ALA A 148 -6.64 -5.98 9.40
N ALA A 149 -7.66 -6.56 8.75
CA ALA A 149 -8.99 -6.75 9.34
C ALA A 149 -8.93 -7.66 10.58
N ALA A 150 -8.16 -8.75 10.54
CA ALA A 150 -7.96 -9.64 11.68
C ALA A 150 -7.15 -8.98 12.81
N ALA A 151 -6.14 -8.16 12.48
CA ALA A 151 -5.37 -7.39 13.47
C ALA A 151 -6.26 -6.34 14.15
N LEU A 152 -7.10 -5.65 13.39
CA LEU A 152 -8.07 -4.71 13.91
C LEU A 152 -9.09 -5.42 14.81
N PHE A 153 -9.62 -6.57 14.41
CA PHE A 153 -10.53 -7.34 15.27
C PHE A 153 -9.89 -7.63 16.64
N ASN A 154 -8.64 -8.08 16.66
CA ASN A 154 -7.91 -8.37 17.89
C ASN A 154 -7.67 -7.12 18.75
N LEU A 155 -7.34 -5.99 18.12
CA LEU A 155 -7.22 -4.69 18.81
C LEU A 155 -8.56 -4.28 19.44
N LEU A 156 -9.67 -4.36 18.68
CA LEU A 156 -11.01 -4.00 19.17
C LEU A 156 -11.47 -4.92 20.30
N ARG A 157 -11.23 -6.24 20.20
CA ARG A 157 -11.66 -7.24 21.19
C ARG A 157 -11.09 -7.01 22.60
N ARG A 158 -9.94 -6.33 22.70
CA ARG A 158 -9.33 -5.97 24.00
C ARG A 158 -10.14 -4.92 24.77
N TYR A 159 -10.88 -4.07 24.07
CA TYR A 159 -11.53 -2.90 24.66
C TYR A 159 -13.05 -2.92 24.55
N LEU A 160 -13.59 -3.62 23.56
CA LEU A 160 -15.00 -3.65 23.21
C LEU A 160 -15.61 -5.02 23.47
N SER A 161 -16.93 -5.15 23.32
CA SER A 161 -17.59 -6.44 23.22
C SER A 161 -17.38 -7.07 21.84
N PHE A 162 -17.65 -8.38 21.71
CA PHE A 162 -17.54 -9.09 20.42
C PHE A 162 -18.36 -8.39 19.33
N ARG A 163 -19.60 -8.00 19.66
CA ARG A 163 -20.52 -7.27 18.78
C ARG A 163 -19.91 -5.98 18.23
N PHE A 164 -19.43 -5.09 19.10
CA PHE A 164 -18.83 -3.82 18.66
C PHE A 164 -17.51 -4.04 17.92
N SER A 165 -16.78 -5.11 18.23
CA SER A 165 -15.55 -5.48 17.52
C SER A 165 -15.83 -5.91 16.09
N ILE A 166 -16.82 -6.79 15.86
CA ILE A 166 -17.18 -7.22 14.50
C ILE A 166 -17.78 -6.07 13.68
N LEU A 167 -18.60 -5.21 14.30
CA LEU A 167 -19.13 -4.03 13.63
C LEU A 167 -18.02 -3.05 13.23
N GLY A 168 -17.01 -2.84 14.07
CA GLY A 168 -15.85 -2.02 13.73
C GLY A 168 -15.07 -2.59 12.54
N VAL A 169 -14.87 -3.90 12.50
CA VAL A 169 -14.23 -4.58 11.36
C VAL A 169 -15.06 -4.45 10.08
N VAL A 170 -16.39 -4.62 10.17
CA VAL A 170 -17.31 -4.41 9.03
C VAL A 170 -17.18 -2.98 8.50
N THR A 171 -17.22 -1.97 9.37
CA THR A 171 -17.09 -0.56 8.98
C THR A 171 -15.74 -0.27 8.31
N PHE A 172 -14.65 -0.86 8.79
CA PHE A 172 -13.33 -0.71 8.19
C PHE A 172 -13.21 -1.44 6.85
N TYR A 173 -13.49 -2.75 6.82
CA TYR A 173 -13.17 -3.60 5.68
C TYR A 173 -14.12 -3.40 4.48
N THR A 174 -15.38 -3.00 4.74
CA THR A 174 -16.31 -2.64 3.67
C THR A 174 -16.10 -1.22 3.15
N MET A 175 -15.20 -0.42 3.72
CA MET A 175 -14.91 0.92 3.20
C MET A 175 -14.43 0.83 1.75
N LEU A 176 -14.96 1.71 0.88
CA LEU A 176 -14.64 1.71 -0.56
C LEU A 176 -13.13 1.77 -0.82
N MET A 177 -12.41 2.59 -0.04
CA MET A 177 -10.96 2.71 -0.10
C MET A 177 -10.25 1.40 0.23
N VAL A 178 -10.63 0.71 1.32
CA VAL A 178 -10.06 -0.61 1.67
C VAL A 178 -10.38 -1.65 0.60
N GLY A 179 -11.62 -1.64 0.08
CA GLY A 179 -12.05 -2.50 -1.01
C GLY A 179 -11.21 -2.30 -2.28
N TRP A 180 -11.03 -1.06 -2.72
CA TRP A 180 -10.20 -0.73 -3.90
C TRP A 180 -8.72 -1.09 -3.69
N GLN A 181 -8.15 -0.78 -2.53
CA GLN A 181 -6.78 -1.15 -2.20
C GLN A 181 -6.58 -2.68 -2.25
N SER A 182 -7.59 -3.43 -1.80
CA SER A 182 -7.57 -4.89 -1.81
C SER A 182 -7.60 -5.50 -3.21
N THR A 183 -7.97 -4.73 -4.26
CA THR A 183 -8.00 -5.19 -5.66
C THR A 183 -6.79 -4.74 -6.46
N THR A 184 -5.73 -4.24 -5.81
CA THR A 184 -4.64 -3.50 -6.47
C THR A 184 -3.29 -3.85 -5.85
N ALA A 185 -2.21 -3.93 -6.64
CA ALA A 185 -0.83 -4.16 -6.17
C ALA A 185 -0.18 -2.89 -5.58
N TYR A 186 -0.85 -2.26 -4.61
CA TYR A 186 -0.31 -1.15 -3.81
C TYR A 186 0.36 -1.67 -2.54
N VAL A 187 0.72 -0.81 -1.58
CA VAL A 187 1.44 -1.24 -0.36
C VAL A 187 0.77 -0.77 0.94
N ASP A 188 -0.32 -0.01 0.82
CA ASP A 188 -0.94 0.71 1.93
C ASP A 188 -1.61 -0.24 2.94
N LEU A 189 -2.16 -1.38 2.51
CA LEU A 189 -2.72 -2.39 3.43
C LEU A 189 -1.63 -3.11 4.21
N THR A 190 -0.46 -3.33 3.61
CA THR A 190 0.71 -3.88 4.30
C THR A 190 1.19 -2.92 5.40
N ARG A 191 1.32 -1.63 5.08
CA ARG A 191 1.63 -0.58 6.08
C ARG A 191 0.59 -0.57 7.19
N THR A 192 -0.70 -0.57 6.83
CA THR A 192 -1.81 -0.55 7.79
C THR A 192 -1.76 -1.74 8.74
N PHE A 193 -1.48 -2.95 8.25
CA PHE A 193 -1.33 -4.14 9.07
C PHE A 193 -0.22 -3.98 10.13
N PHE A 194 0.96 -3.48 9.74
CA PHE A 194 2.06 -3.25 10.69
C PHE A 194 1.72 -2.17 11.71
N GLU A 195 1.07 -1.08 11.30
CA GLU A 195 0.71 0.02 12.19
C GLU A 195 -0.39 -0.34 13.20
N ILE A 196 -1.37 -1.18 12.81
CA ILE A 196 -2.38 -1.71 13.76
C ILE A 196 -1.68 -2.49 14.88
N LEU A 197 -0.75 -3.37 14.53
CA LEU A 197 -0.02 -4.17 15.50
C LEU A 197 0.93 -3.33 16.35
N ALA A 198 1.57 -2.32 15.75
CA ALA A 198 2.40 -1.36 16.48
C ALA A 198 1.57 -0.58 17.52
N LEU A 199 0.39 -0.09 17.14
CA LEU A 199 -0.55 0.55 18.05
C LEU A 199 -1.01 -0.41 19.16
N ASP A 200 -1.43 -1.63 18.84
CA ASP A 200 -1.86 -2.64 19.82
C ASP A 200 -0.79 -2.88 20.90
N LEU A 201 0.46 -3.06 20.47
CA LEU A 201 1.61 -3.24 21.36
C LEU A 201 1.97 -1.98 22.14
N PHE A 202 1.91 -0.80 21.52
CA PHE A 202 2.11 0.46 22.22
C PHE A 202 1.09 0.63 23.35
N LEU A 203 -0.18 0.30 23.11
CA LEU A 203 -1.21 0.30 24.15
C LEU A 203 -0.93 -0.75 25.25
N LYS A 204 -0.45 -1.95 24.90
CA LYS A 204 -0.02 -2.97 25.87
C LYS A 204 1.14 -2.50 26.73
N TRP A 205 2.10 -1.79 26.15
CA TRP A 205 3.20 -1.17 26.88
C TRP A 205 2.69 -0.13 27.87
N ILE A 206 1.71 0.70 27.47
CA ILE A 206 1.08 1.66 28.38
C ILE A 206 0.40 0.96 29.55
N GLU A 207 -0.31 -0.13 29.31
CA GLU A 207 -1.07 -0.84 30.34
C GLU A 207 -0.16 -1.63 31.29
N THR A 208 0.79 -2.37 30.75
CA THR A 208 1.59 -3.35 31.50
C THR A 208 2.96 -2.83 31.94
N LYS A 209 3.41 -1.71 31.35
CA LYS A 209 4.77 -1.15 31.51
C LYS A 209 5.92 -2.08 31.12
N LYS A 210 5.64 -3.21 30.45
CA LYS A 210 6.66 -4.15 29.97
C LYS A 210 7.35 -3.60 28.72
N GLU A 211 8.66 -3.43 28.77
CA GLU A 211 9.46 -2.80 27.70
C GLU A 211 9.46 -3.62 26.39
N ASN A 212 9.32 -4.95 26.46
CA ASN A 212 9.28 -5.80 25.25
C ASN A 212 8.21 -5.35 24.25
N PHE A 213 7.04 -4.90 24.74
CA PHE A 213 5.98 -4.40 23.86
C PHE A 213 6.37 -3.10 23.15
N LEU A 214 7.16 -2.24 23.81
CA LEU A 214 7.69 -1.03 23.17
C LEU A 214 8.72 -1.39 22.09
N TRP A 215 9.56 -2.40 22.34
CA TRP A 215 10.55 -2.86 21.37
C TRP A 215 9.88 -3.47 20.14
N GLU A 216 8.92 -4.38 20.33
CA GLU A 216 8.16 -4.99 19.24
C GLU A 216 7.35 -3.94 18.45
N ALA A 217 6.77 -2.93 19.13
CA ALA A 217 6.11 -1.81 18.46
C ALA A 217 7.11 -0.99 17.62
N GLY A 218 8.34 -0.81 18.10
CA GLY A 218 9.43 -0.18 17.35
C GLY A 218 9.80 -0.97 16.10
N ILE A 219 9.90 -2.31 16.21
CA ILE A 219 10.18 -3.18 15.06
C ILE A 219 9.09 -3.03 14.00
N LEU A 220 7.81 -3.14 14.39
CA LEU A 220 6.69 -3.03 13.46
C LEU A 220 6.56 -1.64 12.85
N THR A 221 6.89 -0.58 13.60
CA THR A 221 6.96 0.78 13.06
C THR A 221 8.07 0.88 12.02
N GLY A 222 9.24 0.29 12.28
CA GLY A 222 10.32 0.17 11.31
C GLY A 222 9.90 -0.60 10.04
N LEU A 223 9.15 -1.70 10.16
CA LEU A 223 8.61 -2.44 9.03
C LEU A 223 7.55 -1.61 8.25
N ALA A 224 6.74 -0.81 8.95
CA ALA A 224 5.81 0.12 8.31
C ALA A 224 6.56 1.19 7.49
N ILE A 225 7.65 1.76 8.02
CA ILE A 225 8.50 2.72 7.28
C ILE A 225 9.17 2.02 6.10
N SER A 226 9.62 0.79 6.31
CA SER A 226 10.22 -0.05 5.25
C SER A 226 9.23 -0.37 4.13
N THR A 227 7.93 -0.31 4.41
CA THR A 227 6.86 -0.48 3.42
C THR A 227 6.54 0.81 2.69
N LYS A 228 6.50 1.95 3.40
CA LYS A 228 6.23 3.26 2.83
C LYS A 228 6.82 4.32 3.73
N ILE A 229 7.68 5.17 3.18
CA ILE A 229 8.45 6.19 3.91
C ILE A 229 7.55 7.12 4.76
N LEU A 230 6.29 7.34 4.32
CA LEU A 230 5.30 8.13 5.05
C LEU A 230 4.97 7.61 6.45
N ALA A 231 5.28 6.34 6.77
CA ALA A 231 5.13 5.83 8.14
C ALA A 231 6.13 6.45 9.14
N PHE A 232 7.07 7.30 8.69
CA PHE A 232 7.80 8.19 9.59
C PHE A 232 6.85 9.11 10.38
N GLY A 233 5.69 9.49 9.82
CA GLY A 233 4.63 10.19 10.55
C GLY A 233 4.11 9.39 11.75
N THR A 234 4.02 8.06 11.62
CA THR A 234 3.65 7.15 12.72
C THR A 234 4.75 7.05 13.77
N LEU A 235 6.02 6.99 13.36
CA LEU A 235 7.16 7.09 14.28
C LEU A 235 7.07 8.39 15.10
N PHE A 236 7.00 9.55 14.44
CA PHE A 236 6.93 10.85 15.13
C PHE A 236 5.71 10.96 16.05
N THR A 237 4.56 10.43 15.62
CA THR A 237 3.36 10.34 16.46
C THR A 237 3.65 9.57 17.76
N PHE A 238 4.26 8.39 17.69
CA PHE A 238 4.61 7.64 18.90
C PHE A 238 5.65 8.36 19.76
N LEU A 239 6.63 9.06 19.17
CA LEU A 239 7.61 9.84 19.94
C LEU A 239 6.94 10.95 20.75
N ILE A 240 6.02 11.69 20.14
CA ILE A 240 5.22 12.73 20.82
C ILE A 240 4.38 12.10 21.94
N LEU A 241 3.74 10.95 21.69
CA LEU A 241 2.98 10.26 22.73
C LEU A 241 3.85 9.79 23.90
N ILE A 242 5.07 9.29 23.63
CA ILE A 242 6.02 8.92 24.69
C ILE A 242 6.40 10.15 25.52
N LEU A 243 6.70 11.29 24.88
CA LEU A 243 7.00 12.56 25.57
C LEU A 243 5.85 13.00 26.49
N ILE A 244 4.60 12.92 26.01
CA ILE A 244 3.41 13.30 26.78
C ILE A 244 3.21 12.35 27.96
N LEU A 245 3.37 11.04 27.74
CA LEU A 245 3.14 10.01 28.75
C LEU A 245 4.25 9.91 29.80
N LYS A 246 5.46 10.38 29.47
CA LYS A 246 6.67 10.15 30.28
C LYS A 246 7.47 11.45 30.34
N LYS A 247 7.54 12.06 31.53
CA LYS A 247 8.37 13.25 31.74
C LYS A 247 9.86 12.90 31.80
N ARG A 248 10.37 12.50 32.96
CA ARG A 248 11.83 12.29 33.17
C ARG A 248 12.42 11.07 32.46
N LYS A 249 11.62 10.04 32.15
CA LYS A 249 12.07 8.80 31.50
C LYS A 249 11.81 8.74 29.99
N ALA A 250 11.28 9.82 29.39
CA ALA A 250 10.93 9.83 27.97
C ALA A 250 12.14 9.56 27.08
N LEU A 251 13.27 10.21 27.32
CA LEU A 251 14.43 10.13 26.44
C LEU A 251 14.92 8.69 26.25
N GLY A 252 15.06 7.92 27.34
CA GLY A 252 15.48 6.52 27.25
C GLY A 252 14.48 5.63 26.48
N GLN A 253 13.19 5.91 26.55
CA GLN A 253 12.16 5.15 25.83
C GLN A 253 12.06 5.56 24.36
N ILE A 254 12.24 6.85 24.08
CA ILE A 254 12.36 7.41 22.72
C ILE A 254 13.56 6.82 22.02
N LEU A 255 14.74 6.84 22.65
CA LEU A 255 15.97 6.30 22.04
C LEU A 255 15.84 4.81 21.73
N LYS A 256 15.23 4.03 22.63
CA LYS A 256 14.97 2.60 22.36
C LYS A 256 13.98 2.40 21.21
N PHE A 257 12.82 3.06 21.27
CA PHE A 257 11.78 2.90 20.26
C PHE A 257 12.24 3.36 18.88
N ALA A 258 12.77 4.60 18.80
CA ALA A 258 13.28 5.18 17.57
C ALA A 258 14.51 4.42 17.06
N GLY A 259 15.44 4.07 17.94
CA GLY A 259 16.65 3.32 17.58
C GLY A 259 16.31 1.99 16.93
N ILE A 260 15.32 1.25 17.46
CA ILE A 260 14.86 0.00 16.85
C ILE A 260 14.16 0.25 15.51
N ALA A 261 13.26 1.23 15.42
CA ALA A 261 12.56 1.53 14.17
C ALA A 261 13.54 1.96 13.05
N VAL A 262 14.51 2.81 13.39
CA VAL A 262 15.59 3.25 12.49
C VAL A 262 16.49 2.09 12.10
N LEU A 263 16.87 1.22 13.05
CA LEU A 263 17.68 0.04 12.75
C LEU A 263 16.99 -0.86 11.73
N VAL A 264 15.68 -1.09 11.87
CA VAL A 264 14.92 -1.91 10.94
C VAL A 264 14.90 -1.30 9.54
N VAL A 265 14.65 0.01 9.38
CA VAL A 265 14.63 0.64 8.04
C VAL A 265 16.02 0.93 7.48
N SER A 266 17.06 0.91 8.31
CA SER A 266 18.43 1.32 7.94
C SER A 266 19.01 0.65 6.69
N PRO A 267 18.74 -0.63 6.34
CA PRO A 267 19.27 -1.21 5.12
C PRO A 267 18.78 -0.46 3.87
N TRP A 268 17.50 -0.06 3.84
CA TRP A 268 16.93 0.70 2.73
C TRP A 268 17.51 2.11 2.64
N LEU A 269 17.63 2.80 3.78
CA LEU A 269 18.21 4.14 3.83
C LEU A 269 19.69 4.12 3.40
N THR A 270 20.41 3.05 3.76
CA THR A 270 21.80 2.85 3.37
C THR A 270 21.91 2.63 1.86
N LEU A 271 21.06 1.78 1.27
CA LEU A 271 21.02 1.61 -0.18
C LEU A 271 20.70 2.92 -0.91
N SER A 272 19.72 3.67 -0.42
CA SER A 272 19.38 4.98 -0.99
C SER A 272 20.56 5.94 -0.92
N PHE A 273 21.23 6.04 0.23
CA PHE A 273 22.42 6.88 0.41
C PHE A 273 23.59 6.44 -0.47
N ILE A 274 23.88 5.14 -0.54
CA ILE A 274 24.96 4.60 -1.38
C ILE A 274 24.72 4.93 -2.85
N ASN A 275 23.48 4.95 -3.33
CA ASN A 275 23.19 5.18 -4.74
C ASN A 275 23.06 6.67 -5.09
N THR A 276 22.47 7.47 -4.21
CA THR A 276 22.03 8.84 -4.54
C THR A 276 22.78 9.93 -3.75
N GLY A 277 23.46 9.55 -2.68
CA GLY A 277 24.03 10.48 -1.69
C GLY A 277 23.01 11.02 -0.68
N ASN A 278 21.74 10.59 -0.72
CA ASN A 278 20.69 10.99 0.22
C ASN A 278 19.90 9.75 0.69
N PRO A 279 19.78 9.49 2.01
CA PRO A 279 19.05 8.32 2.53
C PRO A 279 17.53 8.36 2.28
N LEU A 280 16.98 9.53 1.97
CA LEU A 280 15.55 9.77 1.76
C LEU A 280 15.24 10.21 0.32
N PHE A 281 16.17 10.02 -0.63
CA PHE A 281 15.95 10.36 -2.03
C PHE A 281 14.63 9.73 -2.55
N PRO A 282 13.84 10.43 -3.39
CA PRO A 282 14.08 11.76 -3.98
C PRO A 282 13.65 12.96 -3.11
N LEU A 283 13.29 12.76 -1.82
CA LEU A 283 12.96 13.86 -0.93
C LEU A 283 14.20 14.73 -0.68
N PHE A 284 14.08 16.04 -0.87
CA PHE A 284 15.18 17.00 -0.70
C PHE A 284 16.34 16.88 -1.71
N GLY A 285 16.15 16.13 -2.81
CA GLY A 285 17.14 16.00 -3.89
C GLY A 285 18.34 15.11 -3.56
N GLY A 286 19.07 14.64 -4.58
CA GLY A 286 20.24 13.79 -4.42
C GLY A 286 21.54 14.52 -4.74
N VAL A 287 22.66 14.15 -4.11
CA VAL A 287 23.98 14.67 -4.49
C VAL A 287 24.40 14.14 -5.86
N ARG A 288 24.09 12.87 -6.13
CA ARG A 288 24.41 12.18 -7.39
C ARG A 288 23.32 12.31 -8.44
N GLU A 289 22.12 12.72 -8.02
CA GLU A 289 20.96 12.99 -8.88
C GLU A 289 20.30 14.34 -8.49
N PRO A 290 20.99 15.48 -8.68
CA PRO A 290 20.52 16.78 -8.20
C PRO A 290 19.32 17.32 -8.98
N SER A 291 19.07 16.83 -10.20
CA SER A 291 17.96 17.27 -11.05
C SER A 291 16.59 16.73 -10.63
N ILE A 292 16.54 15.86 -9.63
CA ILE A 292 15.32 15.18 -9.19
C ILE A 292 15.13 15.47 -7.70
N SER A 293 14.23 16.40 -7.40
CA SER A 293 13.86 16.74 -6.03
C SER A 293 12.35 16.76 -5.89
N ILE A 294 11.82 15.97 -4.96
CA ILE A 294 10.45 16.11 -4.49
C ILE A 294 10.51 16.92 -3.20
N GLU A 295 9.75 18.01 -3.14
CA GLU A 295 9.61 18.77 -1.90
C GLU A 295 8.96 17.89 -0.83
N GLY A 296 9.60 17.80 0.33
CA GLY A 296 8.98 17.22 1.51
C GLY A 296 7.80 18.07 1.99
N PRO A 297 6.97 17.56 2.91
CA PRO A 297 5.93 18.39 3.54
C PRO A 297 6.56 19.65 4.13
N SER A 298 6.20 20.81 3.58
CA SER A 298 6.78 22.08 3.96
C SER A 298 6.28 22.50 5.35
N PHE A 299 7.11 23.25 6.09
CA PHE A 299 6.66 23.89 7.33
C PHE A 299 5.46 24.82 7.09
N SER A 300 5.34 25.41 5.89
CA SER A 300 4.17 26.18 5.49
C SER A 300 2.91 25.33 5.47
N TRP A 301 2.93 24.11 4.91
CA TRP A 301 1.78 23.19 4.93
C TRP A 301 1.32 22.86 6.35
N ILE A 302 2.27 22.59 7.25
CA ILE A 302 2.03 22.36 8.68
C ILE A 302 1.33 23.59 9.31
N SER A 303 1.87 24.78 9.07
CA SER A 303 1.34 26.03 9.64
C SER A 303 -0.04 26.42 9.08
N GLU A 304 -0.30 26.16 7.79
CA GLU A 304 -1.55 26.52 7.12
C GLU A 304 -2.71 25.59 7.47
N ASN A 305 -2.42 24.35 7.87
CA ASN A 305 -3.43 23.33 8.13
C ASN A 305 -3.70 23.08 9.62
N ILE A 306 -2.86 23.59 10.53
CA ILE A 306 -3.04 23.37 11.97
C ILE A 306 -4.39 23.89 12.51
N GLY A 307 -4.92 24.97 11.92
CA GLY A 307 -6.24 25.52 12.25
C GLY A 307 -7.41 24.93 11.43
N LYS A 308 -7.12 24.14 10.39
CA LYS A 308 -8.12 23.60 9.44
C LYS A 308 -8.44 22.12 9.66
N LEU A 309 -8.02 21.54 10.77
CA LEU A 309 -8.18 20.11 11.05
C LEU A 309 -9.64 19.60 10.93
N PRO A 310 -10.68 20.32 11.41
CA PRO A 310 -12.07 19.93 11.17
C PRO A 310 -12.46 19.98 9.68
N LEU A 311 -11.93 20.96 8.95
CA LEU A 311 -12.14 21.12 7.51
C LEU A 311 -11.44 20.00 6.72
N LEU A 312 -10.29 19.52 7.19
CA LEU A 312 -9.53 18.44 6.58
C LEU A 312 -10.28 17.11 6.72
N LEU A 313 -10.84 16.82 7.90
CA LEU A 313 -11.72 15.66 8.11
C LEU A 313 -13.01 15.74 7.29
N TRP A 314 -13.57 16.95 7.15
CA TRP A 314 -14.74 17.20 6.31
C TRP A 314 -14.43 16.98 4.82
N ASN A 315 -13.36 17.57 4.30
CA ASN A 315 -12.93 17.38 2.92
C ASN A 315 -12.60 15.90 2.63
N ALA A 316 -12.02 15.20 3.59
CA ALA A 316 -11.70 13.77 3.48
C ALA A 316 -12.93 12.84 3.38
N THR A 317 -14.13 13.38 3.52
CA THR A 317 -15.38 12.63 3.41
C THR A 317 -16.25 13.04 2.23
N ILE A 318 -15.93 14.16 1.58
CA ILE A 318 -16.69 14.71 0.46
C ILE A 318 -15.94 14.53 -0.87
N HIS A 319 -14.62 14.37 -0.84
CA HIS A 319 -13.87 14.06 -2.06
C HIS A 319 -14.25 12.67 -2.61
N PRO A 320 -14.75 12.58 -3.87
CA PRO A 320 -15.29 11.35 -4.43
C PRO A 320 -14.29 10.20 -4.53
N ASP A 321 -13.00 10.52 -4.67
CA ASP A 321 -12.00 9.55 -5.09
C ASP A 321 -11.57 8.59 -3.96
N ASP A 322 -11.72 9.00 -2.69
CA ASP A 322 -11.33 8.20 -1.51
C ASP A 322 -12.28 8.43 -0.31
N ILE A 323 -13.54 8.04 -0.44
CA ILE A 323 -14.57 8.28 0.60
C ILE A 323 -14.30 7.44 1.87
N ILE A 324 -14.08 8.12 2.99
CA ILE A 324 -14.07 7.53 4.33
C ILE A 324 -15.51 7.22 4.76
N SER A 325 -15.73 6.13 5.50
CA SER A 325 -17.08 5.73 5.95
C SER A 325 -17.78 6.88 6.70
N PRO A 326 -19.04 7.22 6.34
CA PRO A 326 -19.79 8.29 7.00
C PRO A 326 -20.01 8.05 8.49
N VAL A 327 -19.86 6.79 8.95
CA VAL A 327 -19.93 6.43 10.37
C VAL A 327 -18.94 7.26 11.21
N TYR A 328 -17.74 7.54 10.70
CA TYR A 328 -16.76 8.31 11.47
C TYR A 328 -17.18 9.76 11.68
N LEU A 329 -17.78 10.39 10.66
CA LEU A 329 -18.29 11.76 10.77
C LEU A 329 -19.52 11.85 11.66
N ILE A 330 -20.49 10.96 11.48
CA ILE A 330 -21.73 10.95 12.26
C ILE A 330 -21.42 10.89 13.76
N PHE A 331 -20.35 10.17 14.13
CA PHE A 331 -19.94 10.01 15.52
C PHE A 331 -18.85 10.97 15.97
N LEU A 332 -18.30 11.81 15.09
CA LEU A 332 -17.25 12.76 15.45
C LEU A 332 -17.68 13.70 16.60
N PRO A 333 -18.90 14.30 16.62
CA PRO A 333 -19.33 15.12 17.75
C PRO A 333 -19.36 14.35 19.07
N LEU A 334 -19.84 13.09 19.04
CA LEU A 334 -19.86 12.23 20.23
C LEU A 334 -18.45 11.89 20.68
N VAL A 335 -17.53 11.61 19.76
CA VAL A 335 -16.12 11.38 20.08
C VAL A 335 -15.53 12.60 20.78
N LEU A 336 -15.69 13.81 20.23
CA LEU A 336 -15.14 15.03 20.83
C LEU A 336 -15.67 15.29 22.25
N ILE A 337 -16.95 15.00 22.50
CA ILE A 337 -17.58 15.21 23.82
C ILE A 337 -17.17 14.12 24.81
N PHE A 338 -17.21 12.85 24.41
CA PHE A 338 -17.11 11.71 25.34
C PHE A 338 -15.73 11.05 25.41
N ILE A 339 -14.75 11.44 24.57
CA ILE A 339 -13.40 10.86 24.61
C ILE A 339 -12.75 11.01 26.00
N TRP A 340 -13.00 12.13 26.68
CA TRP A 340 -12.45 12.41 28.02
C TRP A 340 -12.95 11.45 29.10
N LYS A 341 -14.13 10.83 28.89
CA LYS A 341 -14.73 9.82 29.76
C LYS A 341 -14.17 8.42 29.53
N GLN A 342 -13.38 8.22 28.47
CA GLN A 342 -12.81 6.92 28.11
C GLN A 342 -11.55 6.58 28.91
N LYS A 343 -11.21 5.29 28.90
CA LYS A 343 -9.96 4.78 29.48
C LYS A 343 -8.74 5.39 28.78
N LEU A 344 -7.62 5.49 29.49
CA LEU A 344 -6.38 6.09 28.95
C LEU A 344 -5.95 5.51 27.59
N PRO A 345 -5.96 4.19 27.33
CA PRO A 345 -5.60 3.64 26.03
C PRO A 345 -6.43 4.19 24.86
N ILE A 346 -7.73 4.40 25.07
CA ILE A 346 -8.64 4.96 24.06
C ILE A 346 -8.34 6.44 23.81
N LYS A 347 -8.07 7.20 24.88
CA LYS A 347 -7.66 8.62 24.76
C LYS A 347 -6.35 8.77 24.00
N ILE A 348 -5.38 7.90 24.28
CA ILE A 348 -4.10 7.86 23.56
C ILE A 348 -4.30 7.46 22.11
N THR A 349 -5.21 6.53 21.82
CA THR A 349 -5.56 6.19 20.44
C THR A 349 -6.21 7.37 19.71
N GLY A 350 -7.08 8.14 20.37
CA GLY A 350 -7.64 9.37 19.80
C GLY A 350 -6.57 10.40 19.46
N LEU A 351 -5.61 10.60 20.35
CA LEU A 351 -4.46 11.49 20.10
C LEU A 351 -3.53 10.94 19.01
N TYR A 352 -3.31 9.61 18.97
CA TYR A 352 -2.59 8.94 17.89
C TYR A 352 -3.22 9.23 16.52
N CYS A 353 -4.54 9.10 16.38
CA CYS A 353 -5.23 9.40 15.13
C CYS A 353 -5.14 10.88 14.75
N LEU A 354 -5.25 11.78 15.74
CA LEU A 354 -5.16 13.23 15.52
C LEU A 354 -3.78 13.64 15.02
N LEU A 355 -2.72 13.19 15.71
CA LEU A 355 -1.33 13.44 15.33
C LEU A 355 -0.98 12.74 14.00
N GLY A 356 -1.44 11.51 13.79
CA GLY A 356 -1.22 10.77 12.55
C GLY A 356 -1.86 11.45 11.34
N ALA A 357 -3.09 11.94 11.48
CA ALA A 357 -3.76 12.71 10.43
C ALA A 357 -3.00 14.00 10.08
N PHE A 358 -2.29 14.59 11.04
CA PHE A 358 -1.45 15.75 10.80
C PHE A 358 -0.23 15.43 9.91
N PHE A 359 0.31 14.20 9.97
CA PHE A 359 1.43 13.79 9.11
C PHE A 359 0.99 13.15 7.78
N ALA A 360 -0.32 12.94 7.58
CA ALA A 360 -0.85 12.40 6.34
C ALA A 360 -0.94 13.50 5.27
N PRO A 361 -0.36 13.31 4.07
CA PRO A 361 -0.49 14.27 2.98
C PRO A 361 -1.96 14.52 2.60
N ALA A 362 -2.31 15.79 2.35
CA ALA A 362 -3.66 16.19 1.96
C ALA A 362 -4.05 15.80 0.51
N ALA A 363 -3.10 15.25 -0.27
CA ALA A 363 -3.31 14.93 -1.68
C ALA A 363 -4.33 13.80 -1.92
N SER A 364 -4.53 12.89 -0.96
CA SER A 364 -5.48 11.77 -1.07
C SER A 364 -5.80 11.21 0.32
N ASN A 365 -7.06 10.83 0.55
CA ASN A 365 -7.47 10.25 1.83
C ASN A 365 -6.89 8.84 2.04
N ARG A 366 -6.33 8.21 0.99
CA ARG A 366 -5.55 6.97 1.07
C ARG A 366 -4.46 7.05 2.13
N TYR A 367 -3.85 8.21 2.34
CA TYR A 367 -2.79 8.36 3.33
C TYR A 367 -3.27 8.32 4.78
N LEU A 368 -4.58 8.49 5.03
CA LEU A 368 -5.18 8.33 6.36
C LEU A 368 -5.47 6.87 6.70
N LEU A 369 -5.47 5.97 5.71
CA LEU A 369 -5.85 4.56 5.86
C LEU A 369 -5.20 3.86 7.07
N PRO A 370 -3.89 4.01 7.35
CA PRO A 370 -3.24 3.35 8.49
C PRO A 370 -3.73 3.81 9.86
N TYR A 371 -4.32 5.01 9.95
CA TYR A 371 -4.85 5.59 11.20
C TYR A 371 -6.34 5.28 11.42
N LEU A 372 -7.07 4.91 10.36
CA LEU A 372 -8.50 4.58 10.44
C LEU A 372 -8.82 3.43 11.42
N PRO A 373 -8.01 2.35 11.54
CA PRO A 373 -8.21 1.32 12.57
C PRO A 373 -8.24 1.87 14.00
N GLY A 374 -7.37 2.83 14.32
CA GLY A 374 -7.36 3.52 15.60
C GLY A 374 -8.61 4.39 15.78
N LEU A 375 -9.04 5.06 14.70
CA LEU A 375 -10.28 5.84 14.70
C LEU A 375 -11.50 4.94 14.91
N THR A 376 -11.53 3.74 14.32
CA THR A 376 -12.54 2.70 14.58
C THR A 376 -12.58 2.36 16.06
N LEU A 377 -11.44 2.09 16.70
CA LEU A 377 -11.40 1.78 18.13
C LEU A 377 -11.99 2.92 18.96
N VAL A 378 -11.63 4.17 18.67
CA VAL A 378 -12.11 5.35 19.39
C VAL A 378 -13.61 5.55 19.21
N THR A 379 -14.07 5.57 17.96
CA THR A 379 -15.48 5.75 17.61
C THR A 379 -16.36 4.69 18.26
N PHE A 380 -15.97 3.42 18.17
CA PHE A 380 -16.77 2.33 18.73
C PHE A 380 -16.70 2.25 20.25
N SER A 381 -15.60 2.66 20.89
CA SER A 381 -15.53 2.78 22.36
C SER A 381 -16.45 3.86 22.90
N VAL A 382 -16.51 5.00 22.20
CA VAL A 382 -17.42 6.09 22.55
C VAL A 382 -18.87 5.69 22.29
N ALA A 383 -19.15 5.03 21.16
CA ALA A 383 -20.49 4.52 20.84
C ALA A 383 -20.96 3.49 21.87
N ASP A 384 -20.15 2.49 22.23
CA ASP A 384 -20.48 1.49 23.24
C ASP A 384 -20.80 2.15 24.60
N PHE A 385 -19.99 3.12 25.03
CA PHE A 385 -20.23 3.88 26.25
C PHE A 385 -21.55 4.66 26.21
N PHE A 386 -21.81 5.41 25.14
CA PHE A 386 -22.99 6.28 25.02
C PHE A 386 -24.29 5.50 24.82
N LEU A 387 -24.24 4.38 24.09
CA LEU A 387 -25.42 3.62 23.67
C LEU A 387 -25.85 2.57 24.68
N LYS A 388 -25.02 2.24 25.68
CA LYS A 388 -25.24 1.16 26.67
C LYS A 388 -26.63 1.15 27.35
N GLN A 389 -27.29 2.30 27.45
CA GLN A 389 -28.62 2.44 28.07
C GLN A 389 -29.69 2.98 27.10
N LYS A 390 -29.37 3.17 25.82
CA LYS A 390 -30.23 3.84 24.83
C LYS A 390 -30.58 2.92 23.67
N LYS A 391 -31.44 1.92 23.92
CA LYS A 391 -31.77 0.84 22.96
C LYS A 391 -32.21 1.33 21.57
N ILE A 392 -32.95 2.43 21.48
CA ILE A 392 -33.40 2.99 20.18
C ILE A 392 -32.20 3.52 19.38
N LEU A 393 -31.33 4.32 20.02
CA LEU A 393 -30.13 4.85 19.37
C LEU A 393 -29.16 3.72 19.01
N GLU A 394 -29.08 2.66 19.81
CA GLU A 394 -28.29 1.47 19.49
C GLU A 394 -28.79 0.80 18.20
N LYS A 395 -30.11 0.60 18.07
CA LYS A 395 -30.72 0.08 16.83
C LYS A 395 -30.45 0.96 15.62
N LEU A 396 -30.57 2.29 15.78
CA LEU A 396 -30.26 3.25 14.70
C LEU A 396 -28.78 3.18 14.30
N PHE A 397 -27.87 3.13 15.28
CA PHE A 397 -26.43 2.97 15.02
C PHE A 397 -26.11 1.72 14.21
N LEU A 398 -26.70 0.59 14.60
CA LEU A 398 -26.56 -0.67 13.87
C LEU A 398 -27.12 -0.56 12.45
N GLY A 399 -28.29 0.06 12.29
CA GLY A 399 -28.90 0.34 10.99
C GLY A 399 -27.99 1.17 10.09
N VAL A 400 -27.38 2.23 10.61
CA VAL A 400 -26.43 3.07 9.87
C VAL A 400 -25.18 2.30 9.45
N ILE A 401 -24.60 1.47 10.33
CA ILE A 401 -23.43 0.63 9.99
C ILE A 401 -23.80 -0.37 8.89
N ILE A 402 -24.89 -1.10 9.06
CA ILE A 402 -25.33 -2.12 8.09
C ILE A 402 -25.66 -1.46 6.75
N PHE A 403 -26.38 -0.34 6.75
CA PHE A 403 -26.70 0.41 5.54
C PHE A 403 -25.43 0.91 4.84
N SER A 404 -24.50 1.53 5.58
CA SER A 404 -23.23 2.00 5.01
C SER A 404 -22.40 0.85 4.44
N ALA A 405 -22.36 -0.29 5.14
CA ALA A 405 -21.60 -1.45 4.71
C ALA A 405 -22.22 -2.11 3.46
N LEU A 406 -23.56 -2.21 3.39
CA LEU A 406 -24.27 -2.69 2.20
C LEU A 406 -24.07 -1.75 1.01
N LEU A 407 -24.18 -0.43 1.22
CA LEU A 407 -23.95 0.57 0.18
C LEU A 407 -22.53 0.47 -0.37
N ASN A 408 -21.53 0.42 0.51
CA ASN A 408 -20.14 0.32 0.07
C ASN A 408 -19.85 -1.01 -0.61
N THR A 409 -20.36 -2.13 -0.08
CA THR A 409 -20.19 -3.46 -0.68
C THR A 409 -20.84 -3.51 -2.07
N GLY A 410 -22.04 -2.95 -2.22
CA GLY A 410 -22.75 -2.84 -3.50
C GLY A 410 -21.98 -1.99 -4.51
N SER A 411 -21.52 -0.80 -4.11
CA SER A 411 -20.70 0.08 -4.95
C SER A 411 -19.37 -0.58 -5.36
N ARG A 412 -18.73 -1.31 -4.44
CA ARG A 412 -17.52 -2.09 -4.76
C ARG A 412 -17.83 -3.24 -5.73
N GLY A 413 -18.98 -3.90 -5.58
CA GLY A 413 -19.47 -4.90 -6.54
C GLY A 413 -19.70 -4.33 -7.93
N LEU A 414 -20.36 -3.16 -8.03
CA LEU A 414 -20.61 -2.47 -9.30
C LEU A 414 -19.31 -2.10 -10.02
N THR A 415 -18.31 -1.62 -9.29
CA THR A 415 -17.00 -1.26 -9.86
C THR A 415 -16.15 -2.48 -10.17
N THR A 416 -16.30 -3.60 -9.45
CA THR A 416 -15.67 -4.90 -9.76
C THR A 416 -16.35 -5.60 -10.95
N ARG A 417 -17.60 -5.24 -11.28
CA ARG A 417 -18.34 -5.81 -12.43
C ARG A 417 -17.58 -5.72 -13.75
N LYS A 418 -16.75 -4.68 -13.94
CA LYS A 418 -15.93 -4.52 -15.15
C LYS A 418 -15.01 -5.71 -15.42
N PHE A 419 -14.59 -6.42 -14.38
CA PHE A 419 -13.71 -7.58 -14.51
C PHE A 419 -14.45 -8.88 -14.87
N LEU A 420 -15.78 -8.94 -14.75
CA LEU A 420 -16.53 -10.18 -14.97
C LEU A 420 -16.40 -10.76 -16.39
N PRO A 421 -16.43 -9.97 -17.48
CA PRO A 421 -16.22 -10.53 -18.82
C PRO A 421 -14.88 -11.25 -18.94
N TYR A 422 -13.79 -10.66 -18.43
CA TYR A 422 -12.48 -11.31 -18.34
C TYR A 422 -12.51 -12.58 -17.48
N LEU A 423 -13.05 -12.50 -16.26
CA LEU A 423 -13.09 -13.64 -15.33
C LEU A 423 -13.96 -14.81 -15.82
N LEU A 424 -14.98 -14.53 -16.63
CA LEU A 424 -15.85 -15.53 -17.25
C LEU A 424 -15.29 -16.05 -18.59
N GLY A 425 -14.10 -15.62 -19.01
CA GLY A 425 -13.46 -16.02 -20.26
C GLY A 425 -14.11 -15.45 -21.52
N LYS A 426 -14.90 -14.37 -21.40
CA LYS A 426 -15.57 -13.68 -22.53
C LYS A 426 -14.69 -12.61 -23.18
N GLU A 427 -13.69 -12.11 -22.46
CA GLU A 427 -12.68 -11.18 -22.95
C GLU A 427 -11.30 -11.75 -22.61
N THR A 428 -10.36 -11.70 -23.54
CA THR A 428 -8.94 -12.01 -23.30
C THR A 428 -8.28 -10.92 -22.44
N LYS A 429 -7.10 -11.20 -21.89
CA LYS A 429 -6.31 -10.19 -21.15
C LYS A 429 -6.00 -8.97 -22.03
N ALA A 430 -5.62 -9.20 -23.29
CA ALA A 430 -5.30 -8.15 -24.25
C ALA A 430 -6.50 -7.24 -24.53
N GLU A 431 -7.67 -7.83 -24.82
CA GLU A 431 -8.91 -7.07 -25.05
C GLU A 431 -9.30 -6.25 -23.82
N PHE A 432 -9.20 -6.87 -22.63
CA PHE A 432 -9.51 -6.22 -21.36
C PHE A 432 -8.60 -5.01 -21.10
N LEU A 433 -7.28 -5.19 -21.21
CA LEU A 433 -6.30 -4.12 -20.99
C LEU A 433 -6.46 -3.00 -22.03
N ALA A 434 -6.66 -3.36 -23.30
CA ALA A 434 -6.91 -2.39 -24.35
C ALA A 434 -8.15 -1.52 -24.06
N LYS A 435 -9.17 -2.04 -23.37
CA LYS A 435 -10.38 -1.29 -23.04
C LYS A 435 -10.26 -0.43 -21.79
N HIS A 436 -9.36 -0.77 -20.88
CA HIS A 436 -9.36 -0.24 -19.51
C HIS A 436 -8.09 0.51 -19.10
N LEU A 437 -6.99 0.37 -19.84
CA LEU A 437 -5.80 1.20 -19.64
C LEU A 437 -6.04 2.62 -20.15
N ASN A 438 -5.39 3.58 -19.50
CA ASN A 438 -5.43 4.99 -19.82
C ASN A 438 -4.23 5.38 -20.70
N PHE A 439 -4.31 5.06 -21.99
CA PHE A 439 -3.26 5.39 -22.97
C PHE A 439 -3.00 6.89 -23.13
N SER A 440 -3.99 7.74 -22.83
CA SER A 440 -3.82 9.21 -22.84
C SER A 440 -2.94 9.72 -21.72
N PHE A 441 -2.75 8.91 -20.68
CA PHE A 441 -2.00 9.24 -19.49
C PHE A 441 -0.87 8.23 -19.29
N GLY A 442 -0.16 7.87 -20.37
CA GLY A 442 1.13 7.18 -20.35
C GLY A 442 1.13 5.68 -20.05
N ASP A 443 -0.02 5.01 -20.12
CA ASP A 443 -0.06 3.54 -20.19
C ASP A 443 0.41 3.03 -21.56
N PHE A 444 1.00 1.83 -21.56
CA PHE A 444 1.33 1.10 -22.78
C PHE A 444 0.88 -0.36 -22.68
N TYR A 445 0.37 -0.90 -23.77
CA TYR A 445 0.12 -2.32 -23.97
C TYR A 445 0.14 -2.62 -25.48
N ASP A 446 0.69 -3.77 -25.87
CA ASP A 446 0.65 -4.23 -27.26
C ASP A 446 -0.75 -4.81 -27.58
N VAL A 447 -1.65 -3.93 -28.04
CA VAL A 447 -3.08 -4.26 -28.19
C VAL A 447 -3.40 -5.08 -29.44
N ASP A 448 -2.52 -5.08 -30.43
CA ASP A 448 -2.69 -5.77 -31.72
C ASP A 448 -1.61 -6.83 -31.98
N GLY A 449 -0.69 -7.06 -31.05
CA GLY A 449 0.37 -8.07 -31.14
C GLY A 449 1.53 -7.65 -32.06
N TRP A 450 1.52 -6.41 -32.56
CA TRP A 450 2.50 -5.96 -33.54
C TRP A 450 3.92 -5.95 -32.95
N PHE A 451 4.09 -5.54 -31.68
CA PHE A 451 5.42 -5.51 -31.06
C PHE A 451 5.93 -6.92 -30.81
N GLU A 452 5.08 -7.83 -30.35
CA GLU A 452 5.44 -9.25 -30.16
C GLU A 452 5.92 -9.90 -31.48
N GLU A 453 5.29 -9.57 -32.61
CA GLU A 453 5.64 -10.13 -33.92
C GLU A 453 6.88 -9.47 -34.57
N ASN A 454 7.11 -8.18 -34.35
CA ASN A 454 8.10 -7.39 -35.11
C ASN A 454 9.36 -6.99 -34.33
N ILE A 455 9.30 -6.90 -32.99
CA ILE A 455 10.44 -6.52 -32.15
C ILE A 455 11.17 -7.76 -31.65
N LYS A 456 12.42 -7.92 -32.09
CA LYS A 456 13.24 -9.08 -31.71
C LYS A 456 13.96 -8.84 -30.38
N LYS A 457 14.53 -9.90 -29.80
CA LYS A 457 15.30 -9.80 -28.55
C LYS A 457 16.56 -8.94 -28.67
N GLU A 458 17.07 -8.76 -29.89
CA GLU A 458 18.21 -7.91 -30.19
C GLU A 458 17.80 -6.44 -30.46
N ASP A 459 16.50 -6.17 -30.58
CA ASP A 459 15.98 -4.81 -30.78
C ASP A 459 15.83 -4.10 -29.45
N LEU A 460 16.73 -3.16 -29.18
CA LEU A 460 16.55 -2.23 -28.07
C LEU A 460 15.67 -1.06 -28.50
N VAL A 461 14.54 -0.89 -27.84
CA VAL A 461 13.59 0.21 -28.08
C VAL A 461 13.81 1.34 -27.06
N LEU A 462 14.10 2.55 -27.53
CA LEU A 462 14.08 3.75 -26.68
C LEU A 462 12.64 4.21 -26.47
N ILE A 463 12.20 4.28 -25.22
CA ILE A 463 10.85 4.70 -24.84
C ILE A 463 10.85 6.16 -24.40
N TYR A 464 9.91 6.94 -24.94
CA TYR A 464 9.71 8.36 -24.68
C TYR A 464 8.23 8.65 -24.37
N GLY A 465 7.94 9.39 -23.30
CA GLY A 465 6.56 9.80 -22.99
C GLY A 465 5.63 8.69 -22.50
N ILE A 466 6.18 7.56 -22.04
CA ILE A 466 5.43 6.44 -21.46
C ILE A 466 6.03 6.15 -20.09
N HIS A 467 5.23 6.24 -19.04
CA HIS A 467 5.71 6.07 -17.66
C HIS A 467 5.33 4.72 -17.04
N ASN A 468 4.21 4.12 -17.48
CA ASN A 468 3.70 2.85 -16.96
C ASN A 468 4.26 1.68 -17.78
N LEU A 469 5.45 1.24 -17.38
CA LEU A 469 6.26 0.29 -18.16
C LEU A 469 6.00 -1.18 -17.81
N TYR A 470 5.12 -1.49 -16.85
CA TYR A 470 4.92 -2.86 -16.39
C TYR A 470 4.52 -3.83 -17.51
N TYR A 471 3.71 -3.39 -18.49
CA TYR A 471 3.29 -4.23 -19.62
C TYR A 471 4.20 -4.09 -20.86
N VAL A 472 5.33 -3.40 -20.76
CA VAL A 472 6.34 -3.38 -21.84
C VAL A 472 7.11 -4.70 -21.80
N ASP A 473 6.86 -5.59 -22.76
CA ASP A 473 7.38 -6.96 -22.77
C ASP A 473 8.47 -7.23 -23.83
N PHE A 474 9.05 -6.18 -24.42
CA PHE A 474 10.21 -6.23 -25.31
C PHE A 474 11.43 -5.53 -24.71
N PRO A 475 12.66 -5.77 -25.20
CA PRO A 475 13.86 -5.09 -24.71
C PRO A 475 13.76 -3.57 -24.89
N TYR A 476 13.96 -2.82 -23.81
CA TYR A 476 13.80 -1.37 -23.85
C TYR A 476 14.80 -0.62 -22.97
N VAL A 477 14.96 0.66 -23.28
CA VAL A 477 15.60 1.66 -22.42
C VAL A 477 14.70 2.88 -22.35
N HIS A 478 14.57 3.53 -21.19
CA HIS A 478 13.71 4.70 -21.04
C HIS A 478 14.53 5.99 -21.14
N GLU A 479 13.94 7.05 -21.70
CA GLU A 479 14.56 8.37 -21.84
C GLU A 479 15.17 8.92 -20.55
N SER A 480 14.61 8.57 -19.39
CA SER A 480 15.06 9.08 -18.10
C SER A 480 16.38 8.47 -17.64
N TRP A 481 16.76 7.30 -18.16
CA TRP A 481 17.99 6.59 -17.74
C TRP A 481 18.84 6.07 -18.90
N ALA A 482 18.48 6.37 -20.13
CA ALA A 482 19.33 6.11 -21.28
C ALA A 482 20.64 6.91 -21.15
N SER A 483 21.77 6.21 -21.11
CA SER A 483 23.09 6.87 -21.06
C SER A 483 23.44 7.47 -22.43
N PRO A 484 24.17 8.60 -22.49
CA PRO A 484 24.70 9.11 -23.75
C PRO A 484 25.49 8.02 -24.50
N GLY A 485 25.21 7.86 -25.79
CA GLY A 485 25.83 6.82 -26.61
C GLY A 485 25.16 5.43 -26.56
N THR A 486 24.06 5.27 -25.81
CA THR A 486 23.25 4.04 -25.88
C THR A 486 22.74 3.84 -27.31
N TYR A 487 23.08 2.71 -27.93
CA TYR A 487 22.57 2.33 -29.24
C TYR A 487 21.19 1.68 -29.09
N PHE A 488 20.21 2.14 -29.89
CA PHE A 488 18.87 1.57 -29.96
C PHE A 488 18.42 1.49 -31.42
N THR A 489 17.60 0.48 -31.73
CA THR A 489 17.11 0.24 -33.09
C THR A 489 15.85 1.04 -33.39
N HIS A 490 15.01 1.25 -32.38
CA HIS A 490 13.72 1.92 -32.51
C HIS A 490 13.50 2.98 -31.44
N ILE A 491 12.61 3.94 -31.72
CA ILE A 491 12.11 4.93 -30.76
C ILE A 491 10.60 4.81 -30.68
N LEU A 492 10.09 4.42 -29.51
CA LEU A 492 8.66 4.39 -29.18
C LEU A 492 8.28 5.69 -28.46
N VAL A 493 7.31 6.40 -29.01
CA VAL A 493 6.80 7.66 -28.48
C VAL A 493 5.35 7.48 -28.04
N GLY A 494 5.04 7.90 -26.81
CA GLY A 494 3.69 7.90 -26.24
C GLY A 494 2.74 8.87 -26.95
N GLY A 495 1.43 8.64 -26.82
CA GLY A 495 0.41 9.33 -27.62
C GLY A 495 0.24 10.83 -27.41
N GLY A 496 0.75 11.39 -26.32
CA GLY A 496 0.76 12.83 -26.05
C GLY A 496 2.02 13.56 -26.54
N GLU A 497 3.01 12.82 -27.04
CA GLU A 497 4.33 13.34 -27.36
C GLU A 497 4.61 13.31 -28.86
N ASN A 498 5.50 14.19 -29.29
CA ASN A 498 6.09 14.13 -30.63
C ASN A 498 7.51 13.56 -30.54
N LEU A 499 8.00 13.00 -31.65
CA LEU A 499 9.40 12.60 -31.74
C LEU A 499 10.29 13.81 -31.40
N PRO A 500 11.14 13.73 -30.37
CA PRO A 500 11.98 14.86 -29.97
C PRO A 500 12.85 15.36 -31.14
N GLU A 501 12.92 16.68 -31.31
CA GLU A 501 13.61 17.31 -32.45
C GLU A 501 15.07 16.85 -32.61
N LYS A 502 15.73 16.52 -31.50
CA LYS A 502 17.11 15.98 -31.47
C LYS A 502 17.31 14.71 -32.30
N PHE A 503 16.25 13.95 -32.58
CA PHE A 503 16.32 12.74 -33.40
C PHE A 503 16.09 13.00 -34.90
N GLY A 504 15.71 14.23 -35.27
CA GLY A 504 15.43 14.61 -36.66
C GLY A 504 14.26 13.83 -37.25
N LYS A 505 14.22 13.76 -38.59
CA LYS A 505 13.20 12.97 -39.31
C LYS A 505 13.60 11.49 -39.27
N LYS A 506 12.70 10.65 -38.74
CA LYS A 506 12.85 9.20 -38.70
C LYS A 506 11.68 8.52 -39.41
N LEU A 507 11.92 7.33 -39.92
CA LEU A 507 10.88 6.54 -40.59
C LEU A 507 9.89 6.02 -39.55
N LEU A 508 8.64 6.46 -39.63
CA LEU A 508 7.52 5.91 -38.86
C LEU A 508 7.15 4.55 -39.46
N ILE A 509 7.27 3.48 -38.67
CA ILE A 509 6.95 2.11 -39.14
C ILE A 509 5.69 1.54 -38.51
N TYR A 510 5.25 2.08 -37.38
CA TYR A 510 4.03 1.67 -36.71
C TYR A 510 3.40 2.85 -35.99
N GLN A 511 2.06 2.89 -36.02
CA GLN A 511 1.25 3.77 -35.21
C GLN A 511 -0.05 3.04 -34.88
N ASN A 512 -0.58 3.27 -33.69
CA ASN A 512 -1.83 2.65 -33.28
C ASN A 512 -2.85 3.71 -32.84
N PRO A 513 -4.05 3.77 -33.45
CA PRO A 513 -5.04 4.81 -33.14
C PRO A 513 -5.63 4.68 -31.73
N LYS A 514 -5.53 3.51 -31.09
CA LYS A 514 -6.11 3.25 -29.77
C LYS A 514 -5.13 3.60 -28.65
N THR A 515 -3.88 3.15 -28.76
CA THR A 515 -2.83 3.48 -27.79
C THR A 515 -2.18 4.84 -28.08
N GLN A 516 -2.41 5.38 -29.28
CA GLN A 516 -1.85 6.63 -29.80
C GLN A 516 -0.32 6.63 -29.94
N VAL A 517 0.34 5.50 -29.71
CA VAL A 517 1.79 5.39 -29.78
C VAL A 517 2.29 5.43 -31.22
N LYS A 518 3.53 5.89 -31.38
CA LYS A 518 4.25 5.94 -32.65
C LYS A 518 5.61 5.28 -32.49
N LEU A 519 5.99 4.42 -33.43
CA LEU A 519 7.28 3.74 -33.43
C LEU A 519 8.08 4.14 -34.67
N TYR A 520 9.31 4.60 -34.43
CA TYR A 520 10.23 5.07 -35.45
C TYR A 520 11.48 4.17 -35.51
N VAL A 521 12.03 3.98 -36.71
CA VAL A 521 13.34 3.32 -36.90
C VAL A 521 14.45 4.34 -36.72
N PHE A 522 15.44 4.02 -35.88
CA PHE A 522 16.61 4.87 -35.64
C PHE A 522 17.89 4.30 -36.26
N GLY A 523 18.23 3.04 -35.95
CA GLY A 523 19.41 2.34 -36.44
C GLY A 523 19.09 1.56 -37.72
N GLU A 524 20.05 1.46 -38.64
CA GLU A 524 19.90 0.65 -39.86
C GLU A 524 19.63 -0.82 -39.48
N LYS A 525 18.37 -1.25 -39.58
CA LYS A 525 18.00 -2.66 -39.70
C LYS A 525 17.44 -3.02 -41.09
N TYR A 526 17.39 -2.04 -41.98
CA TYR A 526 17.01 -2.18 -43.39
C TYR A 526 18.22 -1.88 -44.26
N LYS A 527 18.85 -2.92 -44.80
CA LYS A 527 19.56 -2.87 -46.07
C LYS A 527 18.63 -3.36 -47.17
#